data_AF-A0A9X5CL32-F1
#
_entry.id   AF-A0A9X5CL32-F1
#
_cell.length_a   1.000
_cell.length_b   1.000
_cell.length_c   1.000
_cell.angle_alpha   90.00
_cell.angle_beta   90.00
_cell.angle_gamma   90.00
#
_symmetry.space_group_name_H-M   'P 1'
#
loop_
_entity.id
_entity.type
_entity.pdbx_description
1 polymer ?
#
loop_
_entity_poly.entity_id
_entity_poly.type
_entity_poly.pdbx_seq_one_letter_code
_entity_poly.pdbx_strand_id
1 'polypeptide(L)'
;MPLAEPLSERDHALRLLAAQGERARAGAGRLVLLRGATGTGRTALLGAAAEQAAGQGMRVLRGRGTPEDGGADWGVARQLFGADADFLREPPASAGTSPAEHRRTQGVLLWRLLETYARRGPLFVAVDDAHAADPA
;
A
#
# COMPACT_ATOMS: atom_id res chain seq x y z
N MET A 1 -30.96 22.92 -12.54
CA MET A 1 -30.66 21.56 -12.06
C MET A 1 -29.36 21.14 -12.72
N PRO A 2 -28.20 21.16 -12.04
CA PRO A 2 -26.98 20.71 -12.69
C PRO A 2 -27.03 19.19 -12.84
N LEU A 3 -26.58 18.72 -14.00
CA LEU A 3 -26.59 17.34 -14.46
C LEU A 3 -25.66 16.50 -13.58
N ALA A 4 -26.15 15.33 -13.16
CA ALA A 4 -25.30 14.33 -12.54
C ALA A 4 -24.34 13.78 -13.61
N GLU A 5 -23.06 14.14 -13.53
CA GLU A 5 -21.95 13.47 -14.23
C GLU A 5 -21.02 12.67 -13.28
N PRO A 6 -21.47 11.77 -12.37
CA PRO A 6 -20.59 11.33 -11.28
C PRO A 6 -20.03 9.90 -11.41
N LEU A 7 -20.24 9.17 -12.52
CA LEU A 7 -19.94 7.71 -12.56
C LEU A 7 -19.03 7.23 -13.72
N SER A 8 -19.11 7.82 -14.91
CA SER A 8 -18.39 7.30 -16.09
C SER A 8 -16.86 7.27 -15.93
N GLU A 9 -16.27 8.34 -15.38
CA GLU A 9 -14.83 8.43 -15.17
C GLU A 9 -14.34 7.46 -14.09
N ARG A 10 -15.13 7.31 -13.02
CA ARG A 10 -14.84 6.37 -11.93
C ARG A 10 -14.90 4.93 -12.42
N ASP A 11 -15.91 4.60 -13.23
CA ASP A 11 -16.06 3.27 -13.82
C ASP A 11 -14.90 2.95 -14.78
N HIS A 12 -14.45 3.94 -15.56
CA HIS A 12 -13.27 3.77 -16.41
C HIS A 12 -12.00 3.50 -15.59
N ALA A 13 -11.76 4.28 -14.54
CA ALA A 13 -10.61 4.09 -13.66
C ALA A 13 -10.63 2.72 -12.96
N LEU A 14 -11.80 2.28 -12.48
CA LEU A 14 -11.97 0.94 -11.89
C LEU A 14 -11.69 -0.17 -12.91
N ARG A 15 -12.17 -0.05 -14.15
CA ARG A 15 -11.85 -1.01 -15.21
C ARG A 15 -10.34 -1.11 -15.49
N LEU A 16 -9.64 0.03 -15.52
CA LEU A 16 -8.19 0.04 -15.70
C LEU A 16 -7.44 -0.63 -14.54
N LEU A 17 -7.87 -0.38 -13.30
CA LEU A 17 -7.30 -1.00 -12.10
C LEU A 17 -7.58 -2.51 -12.06
N ALA A 18 -8.80 -2.94 -12.39
CA ALA A 18 -9.15 -4.35 -12.51
C ALA A 18 -8.30 -5.08 -13.57
N ALA A 19 -8.06 -4.44 -14.72
CA ALA A 19 -7.16 -4.98 -15.74
C ALA A 19 -5.70 -5.13 -15.24
N GLN A 20 -5.22 -4.22 -14.38
CA GLN A 20 -3.90 -4.39 -13.75
C GLN A 20 -3.91 -5.52 -12.70
N GLY A 21 -5.04 -5.71 -11.99
CA GLY A 21 -5.23 -6.83 -11.07
C GLY A 21 -5.11 -8.18 -11.78
N GLU A 22 -5.78 -8.35 -12.93
CA GLU A 22 -5.67 -9.57 -13.73
C GLU A 22 -4.25 -9.81 -14.25
N ARG A 23 -3.55 -8.75 -14.69
CA ARG A 23 -2.13 -8.87 -15.06
C ARG A 23 -1.25 -9.31 -13.90
N ALA A 24 -1.46 -8.75 -12.71
CA ALA A 24 -0.72 -9.13 -11.51
C ALA A 24 -0.99 -10.59 -11.13
N ARG A 25 -2.24 -11.06 -11.26
CA ARG A 25 -2.61 -12.48 -11.09
C ARG A 25 -1.92 -13.39 -12.10
N ALA A 26 -1.68 -12.92 -13.31
CA ALA A 26 -0.87 -13.62 -14.33
C ALA A 26 0.65 -13.51 -14.10
N GLY A 27 1.11 -12.96 -12.98
CA GLY A 27 2.53 -12.83 -12.63
C GLY A 27 3.20 -11.54 -13.12
N ALA A 28 2.46 -10.65 -13.79
CA ALA A 28 2.98 -9.38 -14.29
C ALA A 28 2.48 -8.21 -13.42
N GLY A 29 3.18 -7.98 -12.29
CA GLY A 29 2.89 -6.89 -11.36
C GLY A 29 3.05 -5.49 -11.99
N ARG A 30 2.38 -4.49 -11.39
CA ARG A 30 2.43 -3.09 -11.85
C ARG A 30 2.28 -2.11 -10.69
N LEU A 31 3.04 -1.02 -10.74
CA LEU A 31 2.79 0.17 -9.90
C LEU A 31 1.80 1.10 -10.61
N VAL A 32 0.75 1.51 -9.89
CA VAL A 32 -0.23 2.49 -10.37
C VAL A 32 -0.23 3.67 -9.41
N LEU A 33 -0.14 4.89 -9.97
CA LEU A 33 -0.17 6.13 -9.21
C LEU A 33 -1.43 6.91 -9.53
N LEU A 34 -2.30 7.10 -8.54
CA LEU A 34 -3.53 7.88 -8.66
C LEU A 34 -3.27 9.35 -8.30
N ARG A 35 -3.30 10.22 -9.31
CA ARG A 35 -3.14 11.68 -9.14
C ARG A 35 -4.44 12.39 -9.45
N GLY A 36 -4.71 13.46 -8.73
CA GLY A 36 -5.92 14.27 -8.88
C GLY A 36 -6.00 15.30 -7.76
N ALA A 37 -6.78 16.35 -7.97
CA ALA A 37 -7.03 17.37 -6.95
C ALA A 37 -7.67 16.74 -5.69
N THR A 38 -7.52 17.42 -4.55
CA THR A 38 -8.21 17.03 -3.31
C THR A 38 -9.73 16.99 -3.57
N GLY A 39 -10.41 15.99 -3.00
CA GLY A 39 -11.86 15.83 -3.18
C GLY A 39 -12.28 15.08 -4.46
N THR A 40 -11.37 14.66 -5.34
CA THR A 40 -11.69 13.86 -6.54
C THR A 40 -12.06 12.40 -6.26
N GLY A 41 -12.20 12.00 -4.99
CA GLY A 41 -12.62 10.65 -4.61
C GLY A 41 -11.56 9.57 -4.78
N ARG A 42 -10.26 9.92 -4.84
CA ARG A 42 -9.14 8.95 -4.97
C ARG A 42 -9.12 7.88 -3.88
N THR A 43 -9.32 8.27 -2.61
CA THR A 43 -9.47 7.34 -1.49
C THR A 43 -10.62 6.35 -1.73
N ALA A 44 -11.78 6.86 -2.16
CA ALA A 44 -12.93 6.02 -2.46
C ALA A 44 -12.67 5.10 -3.67
N LEU A 45 -11.94 5.56 -4.69
CA LEU A 45 -11.56 4.76 -5.85
C LEU A 45 -10.59 3.64 -5.45
N LEU A 46 -9.59 3.95 -4.63
CA LEU A 46 -8.62 2.98 -4.11
C LEU A 46 -9.31 1.92 -3.23
N GLY A 47 -10.28 2.33 -2.40
CA GLY A 47 -11.11 1.43 -1.60
C GLY A 47 -11.91 0.45 -2.46
N ALA A 48 -12.61 0.96 -3.49
CA ALA A 48 -13.38 0.13 -4.41
C ALA A 48 -12.49 -0.83 -5.23
N ALA A 49 -11.33 -0.36 -5.70
CA ALA A 49 -10.38 -1.21 -6.43
C ALA A 49 -9.84 -2.35 -5.55
N ALA A 50 -9.56 -2.07 -4.27
CA ALA A 50 -9.13 -3.09 -3.33
C ALA A 50 -10.25 -4.09 -2.99
N GLU A 51 -11.52 -3.68 -2.92
CA GLU A 51 -12.66 -4.60 -2.80
C GLU A 51 -12.77 -5.52 -4.03
N GLN A 52 -12.60 -4.98 -5.23
CA GLN A 52 -12.57 -5.78 -6.46
C GLN A 52 -11.40 -6.77 -6.47
N ALA A 53 -10.20 -6.35 -6.07
CA ALA A 53 -9.03 -7.21 -5.98
C ALA A 53 -9.24 -8.36 -4.97
N ALA A 54 -9.87 -8.09 -3.82
CA ALA A 54 -10.25 -9.11 -2.85
C ALA A 54 -11.26 -10.11 -3.46
N GLY A 55 -12.27 -9.61 -4.19
CA GLY A 55 -13.23 -10.45 -4.92
C GLY A 55 -12.58 -11.31 -6.01
N GLN A 56 -11.45 -10.87 -6.56
CA GLN A 56 -10.60 -11.63 -7.47
C GLN A 56 -9.61 -12.55 -6.75
N GLY A 57 -9.72 -12.75 -5.43
CA GLY A 57 -8.86 -13.64 -4.66
C GLY A 57 -7.42 -13.14 -4.46
N MET A 58 -7.16 -11.85 -4.64
CA MET A 58 -5.88 -11.25 -4.28
C MET A 58 -5.83 -10.95 -2.78
N ARG A 59 -4.65 -11.05 -2.17
CA ARG A 59 -4.45 -10.56 -0.80
C ARG A 59 -4.30 -9.05 -0.83
N VAL A 60 -5.20 -8.35 -0.16
CA VAL A 60 -5.21 -6.89 -0.07
C VAL A 60 -4.43 -6.45 1.16
N LEU A 61 -3.44 -5.57 0.97
CA LEU A 61 -2.72 -4.87 2.03
C LEU A 61 -3.03 -3.37 1.90
N ARG A 62 -3.43 -2.71 2.99
CA ARG A 62 -3.77 -1.28 2.98
C ARG A 62 -2.96 -0.51 4.02
N GLY A 63 -2.49 0.65 3.62
CA GLY A 63 -1.86 1.63 4.50
C GLY A 63 -2.20 3.03 4.05
N ARG A 64 -2.03 4.00 4.95
CA ARG A 64 -2.24 5.42 4.70
C ARG A 64 -1.13 6.19 5.37
N GLY A 65 -0.47 7.08 4.63
CA GLY A 65 0.44 8.04 5.24
C GLY A 65 -0.38 9.06 6.03
N THR A 66 -0.03 9.30 7.29
CA THR A 66 -0.61 10.40 8.05
C THR A 66 0.47 11.41 8.45
N PRO A 67 0.14 12.71 8.55
CA PRO A 67 1.13 13.71 8.97
C PRO A 67 1.74 13.41 10.34
N GLU A 68 1.02 12.71 11.22
CA GLU A 68 1.53 12.27 12.53
C GLU A 68 2.60 11.17 12.42
N ASP A 69 2.69 10.46 11.28
CA ASP A 69 3.74 9.48 11.01
C ASP A 69 5.12 10.15 10.80
N GLY A 70 5.20 11.48 10.67
CA GLY A 70 6.45 12.22 10.47
C GLY A 70 7.50 12.05 11.59
N GLY A 71 7.14 11.44 12.73
CA GLY A 71 8.06 11.01 13.78
C GLY A 71 8.07 9.50 14.06
N ALA A 72 7.22 8.71 13.39
CA ALA A 72 7.12 7.27 13.60
C ALA A 72 7.65 6.52 12.37
N ASP A 73 8.89 6.02 12.48
CA ASP A 73 9.51 5.21 11.43
C ASP A 73 8.57 4.06 11.00
N TRP A 74 8.47 3.86 9.68
CA TRP A 74 7.73 2.77 9.05
C TRP A 74 6.21 2.77 9.29
N GLY A 75 5.59 3.93 9.53
CA GLY A 75 4.14 4.04 9.82
C GLY A 75 3.25 3.30 8.81
N VAL A 76 3.47 3.54 7.51
CA VAL A 76 2.71 2.88 6.43
C VAL A 76 2.99 1.38 6.38
N ALA A 77 4.25 0.95 6.52
CA ALA A 77 4.60 -0.46 6.47
C ALA A 77 3.98 -1.25 7.63
N ARG A 78 3.91 -0.67 8.82
CA ARG A 78 3.23 -1.27 9.99
C ARG A 78 1.73 -1.44 9.73
N GLN A 79 1.09 -0.49 9.06
CA GLN A 79 -0.32 -0.62 8.67
C GLN A 79 -0.51 -1.73 7.61
N LEU A 80 0.37 -1.79 6.61
CA LEU A 80 0.29 -2.77 5.52
C LEU A 80 0.39 -4.23 6.01
N PHE A 81 1.25 -4.48 6.99
CA PHE A 81 1.59 -5.83 7.43
C PHE A 81 1.03 -6.18 8.82
N GLY A 82 0.53 -5.21 9.59
CA GLY A 82 -0.05 -5.45 10.91
C GLY A 82 0.94 -6.10 11.87
N ALA A 83 0.47 -7.14 12.57
CA ALA A 83 1.27 -7.88 13.56
C ALA A 83 2.52 -8.55 12.95
N ASP A 84 2.49 -8.92 11.67
CA ASP A 84 3.65 -9.53 11.01
C ASP A 84 4.83 -8.55 10.86
N ALA A 85 4.60 -7.25 11.10
CA ALA A 85 5.62 -6.21 11.11
C ALA A 85 5.94 -5.66 12.52
N ASP A 86 5.63 -6.40 13.59
CA ASP A 86 5.97 -5.99 14.95
C ASP A 86 7.47 -5.86 15.20
N PHE A 87 8.32 -6.55 14.41
CA PHE A 87 9.78 -6.37 14.42
C PHE A 87 10.21 -4.92 14.10
N LEU A 88 9.34 -4.10 13.50
CA LEU A 88 9.61 -2.68 13.27
C LEU A 88 9.55 -1.83 14.56
N ARG A 89 8.94 -2.37 15.63
CA ARG A 89 8.90 -1.75 16.96
C ARG A 89 10.03 -2.22 17.86
N GLU A 90 10.74 -3.28 17.46
CA GLU A 90 11.79 -3.87 18.29
C GLU A 90 13.03 -2.98 18.31
N PRO A 91 13.68 -2.82 19.48
CA PRO A 91 14.97 -2.14 19.54
C PRO A 91 16.05 -2.90 18.77
N PRO A 92 17.18 -2.26 18.43
CA PRO A 92 18.31 -2.96 17.82
C PRO A 92 18.79 -4.11 18.69
N ALA A 93 19.10 -5.25 18.06
CA ALA A 93 19.53 -6.47 18.74
C ALA A 93 20.87 -6.33 19.48
N SER A 94 21.69 -5.33 19.13
CA SER A 94 22.99 -5.08 19.74
C SER A 94 23.14 -3.61 20.15
N ALA A 95 23.61 -3.40 21.39
CA ALA A 95 23.98 -2.10 21.92
C ALA A 95 25.23 -1.59 21.17
N GLY A 96 25.04 -0.72 20.20
CA GLY A 96 26.08 -0.24 19.29
C GLY A 96 25.65 -0.21 17.83
N THR A 97 24.53 -0.86 17.49
CA THR A 97 23.93 -0.75 16.16
C THR A 97 23.52 0.69 15.91
N SER A 98 24.01 1.27 14.81
CA SER A 98 23.60 2.62 14.43
C SER A 98 22.12 2.65 14.00
N PRO A 99 21.40 3.78 14.15
CA PRO A 99 20.01 3.88 13.67
C PRO A 99 19.86 3.54 12.18
N ALA A 100 20.83 3.92 11.35
CA ALA A 100 20.83 3.61 9.92
C ALA A 100 20.99 2.11 9.62
N GLU A 101 21.85 1.42 10.37
CA GLU A 101 22.03 -0.03 10.24
C GLU A 101 20.80 -0.81 10.70
N HIS A 102 20.18 -0.36 11.80
CA HIS A 102 18.92 -0.93 12.28
C HIS A 102 17.79 -0.75 11.24
N ARG A 103 17.65 0.46 10.66
CA ARG A 103 16.69 0.73 9.57
C ARG A 103 16.96 -0.14 8.34
N ARG A 104 18.21 -0.33 7.94
CA ARG A 104 18.55 -1.26 6.83
C ARG A 104 18.12 -2.69 7.13
N THR A 105 18.35 -3.15 8.36
CA THR A 105 17.95 -4.50 8.80
C THR A 105 16.44 -4.67 8.74
N GLN A 106 15.68 -3.69 9.25
CA GLN A 106 14.22 -3.65 9.16
C GLN A 106 13.73 -3.67 7.70
N GLY A 107 14.38 -2.92 6.80
CA GLY A 107 14.08 -2.95 5.36
C GLY A 107 14.27 -4.32 4.73
N VAL A 108 15.33 -5.05 5.10
CA VAL A 108 15.55 -6.43 4.63
C VAL A 108 14.46 -7.38 5.14
N LEU A 109 14.05 -7.24 6.40
CA LEU A 109 12.97 -8.04 6.98
C LEU A 109 11.62 -7.75 6.32
N LEU A 110 11.31 -6.49 6.05
CA LEU A 110 10.12 -6.07 5.30
C LEU A 110 10.08 -6.68 3.89
N TRP A 111 11.22 -6.65 3.19
CA TRP A 111 11.31 -7.27 1.87
C TRP A 111 11.02 -8.77 1.93
N ARG A 112 11.62 -9.49 2.87
CA ARG A 112 11.39 -10.95 3.06
C ARG A 112 9.94 -11.26 3.43
N LEU A 113 9.30 -10.39 4.21
CA LEU A 113 7.89 -10.53 4.56
C LEU A 113 7.01 -10.37 3.32
N LEU A 114 7.25 -9.32 2.52
CA LEU A 114 6.55 -9.09 1.26
C LEU A 114 6.71 -10.27 0.30
N GLU A 115 7.94 -10.79 0.14
CA GLU A 115 8.18 -11.98 -0.68
C GLU A 115 7.42 -13.20 -0.18
N THR A 116 7.33 -13.39 1.15
CA THR A 116 6.57 -14.50 1.74
C THR A 116 5.09 -14.41 1.39
N TYR A 117 4.54 -13.20 1.31
CA TYR A 117 3.16 -12.97 0.90
C TYR A 117 3.00 -13.23 -0.60
N ALA A 118 3.92 -12.71 -1.42
CA ALA A 118 3.88 -12.86 -2.86
C ALA A 118 4.03 -14.32 -3.32
N ARG A 119 4.79 -15.16 -2.58
CA ARG A 119 4.90 -16.60 -2.83
C ARG A 119 3.59 -17.36 -2.59
N ARG A 120 2.71 -16.85 -1.73
CA ARG A 120 1.41 -17.47 -1.43
C ARG A 120 0.33 -17.09 -2.44
N GLY A 121 0.52 -15.98 -3.16
CA GLY A 121 -0.42 -15.52 -4.17
C GLY A 121 -0.28 -14.04 -4.52
N PRO A 122 -1.12 -13.56 -5.46
CA PRO A 122 -1.08 -12.18 -5.93
C PRO A 122 -1.48 -11.19 -4.83
N LEU A 123 -0.74 -10.09 -4.76
CA LEU A 123 -0.95 -9.03 -3.77
C LEU A 123 -1.51 -7.78 -4.41
N PHE A 124 -2.47 -7.14 -3.74
CA PHE A 124 -2.90 -5.78 -4.03
C PHE A 124 -2.46 -4.88 -2.86
N VAL A 125 -1.46 -4.04 -3.09
CA VAL A 125 -0.92 -3.12 -2.08
C VAL A 125 -1.46 -1.73 -2.36
N ALA A 126 -2.22 -1.18 -1.42
CA ALA A 126 -2.86 0.12 -1.52
C ALA A 126 -2.27 1.07 -0.47
N VAL A 127 -1.64 2.15 -0.92
CA VAL A 127 -1.15 3.22 -0.04
C VAL A 127 -1.87 4.50 -0.38
N ASP A 128 -2.71 4.97 0.54
CA ASP A 128 -3.34 6.28 0.44
C ASP A 128 -2.43 7.36 1.04
N ASP A 129 -2.57 8.61 0.58
CA ASP A 129 -1.80 9.75 1.05
C ASP A 129 -0.28 9.48 1.16
N ALA A 130 0.30 8.76 0.19
CA ALA A 130 1.72 8.38 0.20
C ALA A 130 2.72 9.56 0.28
N HIS A 131 2.26 10.77 0.00
CA HIS A 131 3.03 12.00 0.16
C HIS A 131 3.25 12.40 1.63
N ALA A 132 2.42 11.88 2.55
CA ALA A 132 2.52 12.07 3.98
C ALA A 132 3.19 10.88 4.69
N ALA A 133 3.73 9.91 3.93
CA ALA A 133 4.48 8.80 4.51
C ALA A 133 5.81 9.27 5.13
N ASP A 134 6.39 8.45 6.00
CA ASP A 134 7.69 8.71 6.61
C ASP A 134 8.78 8.90 5.54
N PRO A 135 9.73 9.83 5.77
CA PRO A 135 10.78 10.14 4.80
C PRO A 135 11.78 8.99 4.67
N ALA A 136 12.31 8.82 3.45
CA ALA A 136 13.34 7.83 3.13
C ALA A 136 14.69 8.10 3.83
#